data_AF-A0A6G5R4F6-F1
#
_entry.id   AF-A0A6G5R4F6-F1
#
_cell.length_a   1.000
_cell.length_b   1.000
_cell.length_c   1.000
_cell.angle_alpha   90.00
_cell.angle_beta   90.00
_cell.angle_gamma   90.00
#
_symmetry.space_group_name_H-M   'P 1'
#
loop_
_entity.id
_entity.type
_entity.pdbx_description
1 polymer ?
#
loop_
_entity_poly.entity_id
_entity_poly.type
_entity_poly.pdbx_seq_one_letter_code
_entity_poly.pdbx_strand_id
1 'polypeptide(L)'
;MNNPYINSTQTVNKINNDGSTTTTTTTVKTTGAPSAFDKGINEALKDFVPENFNAAGFLKGALIGGAVAYILTNEKAQQAVFSAIVKGSNLLQAGFEELKERFEDVKAEIESQK
;
A
#
# COMPACT_ATOMS: atom_id res chain seq x y z
N MET A 1 25.68 -7.11 15.73
CA MET A 1 24.23 -7.31 15.92
C MET A 1 23.51 -6.26 15.07
N ASN A 2 22.88 -6.67 13.96
CA ASN A 2 22.13 -5.75 13.10
C ASN A 2 20.72 -5.60 13.65
N ASN A 3 20.42 -4.42 14.21
CA ASN A 3 19.11 -4.12 14.77
C ASN A 3 18.15 -3.68 13.66
N PRO A 4 17.02 -4.37 13.41
CA PRO A 4 16.09 -4.06 12.33
C PRO A 4 15.27 -2.77 12.54
N TYR A 5 15.42 -2.10 13.69
CA TYR A 5 14.79 -0.80 13.98
C TYR A 5 15.72 0.39 13.72
N ILE A 6 16.88 0.18 13.08
CA ILE A 6 17.78 1.28 12.74
C ILE A 6 17.17 2.07 11.59
N ASN A 7 16.56 3.21 11.93
CA ASN A 7 16.19 4.25 10.97
C ASN A 7 17.46 4.63 10.19
N SER A 8 17.43 4.48 8.87
CA SER A 8 18.54 4.90 8.02
C SER A 8 18.47 6.42 7.88
N THR A 9 19.36 7.12 8.58
CA THR A 9 19.53 8.57 8.47
C THR A 9 20.49 8.83 7.32
N GLN A 10 19.98 9.36 6.21
CA GLN A 10 20.83 9.84 5.13
C GLN A 10 21.04 11.35 5.31
N THR A 11 22.31 11.74 5.48
CA THR A 11 22.71 13.14 5.59
C THR A 11 23.34 13.55 4.26
N VAL A 12 22.74 14.53 3.58
CA VAL A 12 23.31 15.11 2.35
C VAL A 12 23.76 16.54 2.67
N ASN A 13 25.05 16.78 2.54
CA ASN A 13 25.62 18.12 2.66
C ASN A 13 25.75 18.71 1.25
N LYS A 14 25.01 19.79 0.98
CA LYS A 14 25.18 20.59 -0.24
C LYS A 14 25.93 21.88 0.11
N ILE A 15 26.99 22.18 -0.63
CA ILE A 15 27.69 23.47 -0.56
C ILE A 15 27.02 24.39 -1.57
N ASN A 16 26.48 25.50 -1.09
CA ASN A 16 25.85 26.53 -1.92
C ASN A 16 26.91 27.46 -2.51
N ASN A 17 26.54 28.18 -3.58
CA ASN A 17 27.46 29.07 -4.30
C ASN A 17 28.02 30.24 -3.47
N ASP A 18 27.43 30.53 -2.31
CA ASP A 18 27.88 31.53 -1.34
C ASP A 18 28.81 30.94 -0.26
N GLY A 19 29.18 29.67 -0.38
CA GLY A 19 30.02 28.96 0.60
C GLY A 19 29.25 28.44 1.82
N SER A 20 27.94 28.69 1.92
CA SER A 20 27.09 28.15 2.99
C SER A 20 26.82 26.67 2.75
N THR A 21 26.85 25.84 3.80
CA THR A 21 26.48 24.43 3.72
C THR A 21 25.04 24.25 4.16
N THR A 22 24.16 23.80 3.28
CA THR A 22 22.82 23.34 3.64
C THR A 22 22.85 21.84 3.89
N THR A 23 22.69 21.47 5.16
CA THR A 23 22.52 20.07 5.58
C THR A 23 21.05 19.72 5.54
N THR A 24 20.66 18.84 4.62
CA THR A 24 19.30 18.27 4.62
C THR A 24 19.35 16.87 5.22
N THR A 25 18.69 16.71 6.37
CA THR A 25 18.56 15.43 7.07
C THR A 25 17.21 14.83 6.74
N THR A 26 17.19 13.72 6.01
CA THR A 26 15.97 12.97 5.72
C THR A 26 15.94 11.69 6.56
N THR A 27 15.03 11.64 7.52
CA THR A 27 14.78 10.44 8.34
C THR A 27 13.73 9.58 7.63
N VAL A 28 14.15 8.47 7.01
CA VAL A 28 13.22 7.50 6.43
C VAL A 28 12.81 6.50 7.49
N LYS A 29 11.57 6.60 7.97
CA LYS A 29 10.96 5.60 8.86
C LYS A 29 10.54 4.39 8.04
N THR A 30 11.37 3.35 8.03
CA THR A 30 10.98 2.02 7.52
C THR A 30 10.11 1.34 8.57
N THR A 31 8.79 1.45 8.41
CA THR A 31 7.83 0.73 9.25
C THR A 31 7.89 -0.76 8.90
N GLY A 32 8.72 -1.52 9.62
CA GLY A 32 8.82 -2.97 9.54
C GLY A 32 10.13 -3.47 8.93
N ALA A 33 10.61 -4.62 9.41
CA ALA A 33 11.74 -5.32 8.80
C ALA A 33 11.36 -5.74 7.36
N PRO A 34 12.24 -5.56 6.36
CA PRO A 34 11.94 -5.94 4.98
C PRO A 34 11.63 -7.43 4.92
N SER A 35 10.51 -7.76 4.26
CA SER A 35 10.05 -9.15 4.13
C SER A 35 11.07 -9.98 3.34
N ALA A 36 11.03 -11.31 3.48
CA ALA A 36 11.96 -12.20 2.76
C ALA A 36 11.92 -11.99 1.24
N PHE A 37 10.74 -11.65 0.71
CA PHE A 37 10.53 -11.28 -0.69
C PHE A 37 11.24 -9.98 -1.06
N ASP A 38 11.17 -8.94 -0.20
CA ASP A 38 11.83 -7.65 -0.44
C ASP A 38 13.35 -7.79 -0.46
N LYS A 39 13.91 -8.61 0.44
CA LYS A 39 15.34 -8.92 0.45
C LYS A 39 15.77 -9.66 -0.81
N GLY A 40 14.97 -10.64 -1.27
CA GLY A 40 15.25 -11.39 -2.50
C GLY A 40 15.29 -10.49 -3.75
N ILE A 41 14.34 -9.55 -3.88
CA ILE A 41 14.32 -8.59 -4.99
C ILE A 41 15.50 -7.64 -4.92
N ASN A 42 15.79 -7.08 -3.74
CA ASN A 42 16.89 -6.14 -3.57
C ASN A 42 18.26 -6.79 -3.86
N GLU A 43 18.46 -8.05 -3.45
CA GLU A 43 19.69 -8.78 -3.74
C GLU A 43 19.81 -9.12 -5.24
N ALA A 44 18.71 -9.56 -5.87
CA ALA A 44 18.72 -9.89 -7.30
C ALA A 44 18.95 -8.69 -8.21
N LEU A 45 18.61 -7.48 -7.76
CA LEU A 45 18.76 -6.25 -8.53
C LEU A 45 19.96 -5.40 -8.10
N LYS A 46 20.74 -5.83 -7.10
CA LYS A 46 21.84 -5.08 -6.51
C LYS A 46 22.90 -4.61 -7.52
N ASP A 47 23.14 -5.40 -8.57
CA ASP A 47 24.12 -5.05 -9.62
C ASP A 47 23.56 -4.06 -10.66
N PHE A 48 22.24 -3.90 -10.72
CA PHE A 48 21.54 -3.03 -11.66
C PHE A 48 21.04 -1.72 -11.02
N VAL A 49 20.93 -1.68 -9.70
CA VAL A 49 20.42 -0.53 -8.96
C VAL A 49 21.47 -0.02 -7.96
N PRO A 50 21.57 1.31 -7.74
CA PRO A 50 22.53 1.88 -6.80
C PRO A 50 22.40 1.30 -5.39
N GLU A 51 23.51 1.18 -4.64
CA GLU A 51 23.56 0.55 -3.30
C GLU A 51 22.61 1.16 -2.26
N ASN A 52 22.10 2.38 -2.48
CA ASN A 52 21.14 3.07 -1.61
C ASN A 52 19.71 3.08 -2.16
N PHE A 53 19.40 2.24 -3.15
CA PHE A 53 18.11 2.18 -3.82
C PHE A 53 17.22 1.07 -3.26
N ASN A 54 15.98 1.40 -2.90
CA ASN A 54 14.99 0.42 -2.48
C ASN A 54 14.28 -0.19 -3.70
N ALA A 55 14.92 -1.17 -4.34
CA ALA A 55 14.41 -1.81 -5.56
C ALA A 55 13.06 -2.52 -5.34
N ALA A 56 12.88 -3.19 -4.20
CA ALA A 56 11.62 -3.83 -3.83
C ALA A 56 10.47 -2.83 -3.68
N GLY A 57 10.72 -1.70 -3.00
CA GLY A 57 9.75 -0.61 -2.87
C GLY A 57 9.40 0.03 -4.21
N PHE A 58 10.41 0.26 -5.05
CA PHE A 58 10.21 0.78 -6.40
C PHE A 58 9.40 -0.18 -7.27
N LEU A 59 9.75 -1.47 -7.31
CA LEU A 59 9.04 -2.45 -8.13
C LEU A 59 7.59 -2.62 -7.68
N LYS A 60 7.31 -2.61 -6.38
CA LYS A 60 5.95 -2.58 -5.85
C LYS A 60 5.19 -1.34 -6.32
N GLY A 61 5.80 -0.17 -6.21
CA GLY A 61 5.22 1.09 -6.67
C GLY A 61 4.95 1.08 -8.17
N ALA A 62 5.90 0.61 -8.97
CA ALA A 62 5.80 0.49 -10.41
C ALA A 62 4.70 -0.50 -10.84
N LEU A 63 4.58 -1.63 -10.14
CA LEU A 63 3.51 -2.60 -10.41
C LEU A 63 2.12 -2.03 -10.11
N ILE A 64 1.96 -1.38 -8.95
CA ILE A 64 0.69 -0.71 -8.58
C ILE A 64 0.38 0.42 -9.58
N GLY A 65 1.37 1.27 -9.87
CA GLY A 65 1.22 2.37 -10.83
C GLY A 65 0.90 1.88 -12.23
N GLY A 66 1.54 0.80 -12.69
CA GLY A 66 1.27 0.15 -13.97
C GLY A 66 -0.14 -0.44 -14.04
N ALA A 67 -0.62 -1.08 -12.98
CA ALA A 67 -1.99 -1.57 -12.89
C ALA A 67 -3.01 -0.42 -12.96
N VAL A 68 -2.79 0.67 -12.20
CA VAL A 68 -3.64 1.87 -12.24
C VAL A 68 -3.62 2.50 -13.64
N ALA A 69 -2.45 2.67 -14.24
CA ALA A 69 -2.31 3.22 -15.59
C ALA A 69 -3.00 2.34 -16.64
N TYR A 70 -2.90 1.02 -16.52
CA TYR A 70 -3.62 0.09 -17.38
C TYR A 70 -5.13 0.23 -17.25
N ILE A 71 -5.65 0.33 -16.02
CA ILE A 71 -7.06 0.61 -15.78
C ILE A 71 -7.45 1.91 -16.46
N LEU A 72 -6.69 3.00 -16.26
CA LEU A 72 -6.99 4.31 -16.84
C LEU A 72 -6.87 4.34 -18.37
N THR A 73 -6.03 3.52 -18.97
CA THR A 73 -5.81 3.53 -20.43
C THR A 73 -6.77 2.60 -21.17
N ASN A 74 -7.29 1.56 -20.51
CA ASN A 74 -8.16 0.58 -21.12
C ASN A 74 -9.60 0.78 -20.70
N GLU A 75 -10.45 1.24 -21.62
CA GLU A 75 -11.89 1.43 -21.38
C GLU A 75 -12.59 0.19 -20.82
N LYS A 76 -12.21 -1.02 -21.26
CA LYS A 76 -12.78 -2.26 -20.73
C LYS A 76 -12.40 -2.49 -19.27
N ALA A 77 -11.17 -2.13 -18.89
CA ALA A 77 -10.72 -2.22 -17.51
C ALA A 77 -11.42 -1.19 -16.62
N GLN A 78 -11.60 0.05 -17.09
CA GLN A 78 -12.42 1.05 -16.39
C GLN A 78 -13.86 0.56 -16.18
N GLN A 79 -14.50 0.04 -17.24
CA GLN A 79 -15.85 -0.51 -17.17
C GLN A 79 -15.93 -1.69 -16.19
N ALA A 80 -14.95 -2.58 -16.19
CA ALA A 80 -14.89 -3.70 -15.26
C ALA A 80 -14.78 -3.23 -13.80
N VAL A 81 -13.92 -2.25 -13.52
CA VAL A 81 -13.76 -1.67 -12.17
C VAL A 81 -15.06 -1.00 -11.71
N PHE A 82 -15.67 -0.15 -12.55
CA PHE A 82 -16.95 0.48 -12.23
C PHE A 82 -18.06 -0.55 -12.01
N SER A 83 -18.14 -1.56 -12.89
CA SER A 83 -19.12 -2.63 -12.76
C SER A 83 -18.92 -3.43 -11.48
N ALA A 84 -17.68 -3.69 -11.08
CA ALA A 84 -17.37 -4.37 -9.83
C ALA A 84 -17.79 -3.54 -8.61
N ILE A 85 -17.57 -2.23 -8.63
CA ILE A 85 -18.01 -1.32 -7.58
C ILE A 85 -19.54 -1.34 -7.45
N VAL A 86 -20.27 -1.18 -8.56
CA VAL A 86 -21.74 -1.19 -8.56
C VAL A 86 -22.30 -2.54 -8.14
N LYS A 87 -21.73 -3.64 -8.63
CA LYS A 87 -22.14 -4.99 -8.23
C LYS A 87 -21.84 -5.25 -6.76
N GLY A 88 -20.68 -4.80 -6.27
CA GLY A 88 -20.29 -4.89 -4.87
C GLY A 88 -21.23 -4.12 -3.96
N SER A 89 -21.61 -2.88 -4.33
CA SER A 89 -22.56 -2.10 -3.54
C SER A 89 -23.94 -2.74 -3.49
N ASN A 90 -24.40 -3.33 -4.59
CA ASN A 90 -25.67 -4.04 -4.64
C ASN A 90 -25.62 -5.32 -3.78
N LEU A 91 -24.50 -6.04 -3.78
CA LEU A 91 -24.31 -7.24 -2.96
C LEU A 91 -24.27 -6.88 -1.46
N LEU A 92 -23.64 -5.76 -1.11
CA LEU A 92 -23.65 -5.25 0.26
C LEU A 92 -25.06 -4.83 0.69
N GLN A 93 -25.80 -4.11 -0.16
CA GLN A 93 -27.18 -3.72 0.15
C GLN A 93 -28.08 -4.93 0.35
N ALA A 94 -28.04 -5.90 -0.57
CA ALA A 94 -28.78 -7.15 -0.43
C ALA A 94 -28.38 -7.93 0.83
N GLY A 95 -27.08 -8.00 1.13
CA GLY A 95 -26.58 -8.60 2.36
C GLY A 95 -27.05 -7.86 3.61
N PHE A 96 -27.08 -6.52 3.60
CA PHE A 96 -27.60 -5.73 4.71
C PHE A 96 -29.12 -5.89 4.88
N GLU A 97 -29.86 -6.09 3.80
CA GLU A 97 -31.31 -6.34 3.83
C GLU A 97 -31.62 -7.70 4.45
N GLU A 98 -30.92 -8.76 4.03
CA GLU A 98 -31.02 -10.08 4.66
C GLU A 98 -30.54 -10.07 6.12
N LEU A 99 -29.46 -9.33 6.42
CA LEU A 99 -28.99 -9.19 7.80
C LEU A 99 -29.97 -8.40 8.66
N LYS A 100 -30.66 -7.39 8.11
CA LYS A 100 -31.67 -6.63 8.83
C LYS A 100 -32.87 -7.52 9.19
N GLU A 101 -33.40 -8.29 8.23
CA GLU A 101 -34.44 -9.28 8.52
C GLU A 101 -33.99 -10.26 9.60
N ARG A 102 -32.80 -10.86 9.45
CA ARG A 102 -32.29 -11.81 10.45
C ARG A 102 -32.04 -11.18 11.82
N PHE A 103 -31.65 -9.91 11.86
CA PHE A 103 -31.45 -9.20 13.12
C PHE A 103 -32.77 -8.85 13.78
N GLU A 104 -33.79 -8.48 13.00
CA GLU A 104 -35.14 -8.19 13.49
C GLU A 104 -35.83 -9.47 13.97
N ASP A 105 -35.66 -10.59 13.25
CA ASP A 105 -36.11 -11.92 13.66
C ASP A 105 -35.43 -12.40 14.94
N VAL A 106 -34.10 -12.29 15.04
CA VAL A 106 -33.36 -12.65 16.26
C VAL A 106 -33.74 -11.74 17.43
N LYS A 107 -33.96 -10.45 17.19
CA LYS A 107 -34.42 -9.50 18.23
C LYS A 107 -35.81 -9.87 18.74
N ALA A 108 -36.74 -10.20 17.85
CA ALA A 108 -38.09 -10.64 18.23
C ALA A 108 -38.05 -11.98 18.99
N GLU A 109 -37.18 -12.91 18.57
CA GLU A 109 -36.99 -14.18 19.27
C GLU A 109 -36.44 -13.97 20.70
N ILE A 110 -35.45 -13.10 20.87
CA ILE A 110 -34.89 -12.73 22.19
C ILE A 110 -35.91 -11.99 23.07
N GLU A 111 -36.70 -11.07 22.50
CA GLU A 111 -37.78 -10.37 23.24
C GLU A 111 -38.95 -11.29 23.59
N SER A 112 -39.21 -12.34 22.80
CA SER A 112 -40.25 -13.34 23.05
C SER A 112 -39.83 -14.43 24.06
N GLN A 113 -38.53 -14.58 24.32
CA GLN A 113 -37.97 -15.50 25.33
C GLN A 113 -37.82 -14.87 26.71
N LYS A 114 -38.29 -13.63 26.93
CA LYS A 114 -38.25 -12.91 28.21
C LYS A 114 -39.63 -12.81 28.86
#